data_AF-A0A961X1J7-F1
#
_entry.id   AF-A0A961X1J7-F1
#
_cell.length_a   1.000
_cell.length_b   1.000
_cell.length_c   1.000
_cell.angle_alpha   90.00
_cell.angle_beta   90.00
_cell.angle_gamma   90.00
#
_symmetry.space_group_name_H-M   'P 1'
#
loop_
_entity.id
_entity.type
_entity.pdbx_description
1 polymer ?
#
loop_
_entity_poly.entity_id
_entity_poly.type
_entity_poly.pdbx_seq_one_letter_code
_entity_poly.pdbx_strand_id
1 'polypeptide(L)'
;MIASLPMYDWPEVRAATDAWWQGIARHLGVDTQLTRQPDYFAQWRRPDLLFSQTCGYPFTHAFAGKLTLVATPHYAVDGCDGPNYQSIVFARARAPLEDFR
;
A
#
# COMPACT_ATOMS: atom_id res chain seq x y z
N MET A 1 -15.86 -12.18 -0.38
CA MET A 1 -15.03 -11.23 0.38
C MET A 1 -13.63 -11.28 -0.19
N ILE A 2 -12.99 -10.13 -0.40
CA ILE A 2 -11.60 -10.07 -0.87
C ILE A 2 -10.75 -9.18 0.02
N ALA A 3 -9.47 -9.55 0.13
CA ALA A 3 -8.43 -8.70 0.66
C ALA A 3 -7.33 -8.52 -0.38
N SER A 4 -6.73 -7.33 -0.46
CA SER A 4 -5.63 -7.07 -1.39
C SER A 4 -4.69 -6.01 -0.88
N LEU A 5 -3.38 -6.20 -1.06
CA LEU A 5 -2.37 -5.20 -0.73
C LEU A 5 -1.58 -4.87 -1.99
N PRO A 6 -2.22 -4.22 -2.97
CA PRO A 6 -1.68 -4.16 -4.33
C PRO A 6 -0.53 -3.15 -4.49
N MET A 7 -0.39 -2.21 -3.55
CA MET A 7 0.63 -1.18 -3.61
C MET A 7 1.91 -1.66 -2.96
N TYR A 8 3.04 -1.49 -3.64
CA TYR A 8 4.37 -1.82 -3.12
C TYR A 8 4.60 -3.32 -2.81
N ASP A 9 3.76 -4.23 -3.35
CA ASP A 9 3.87 -5.69 -3.18
C ASP A 9 4.77 -6.35 -4.24
N TRP A 10 6.03 -5.92 -4.24
CA TRP A 10 7.08 -6.47 -5.10
C TRP A 10 7.34 -7.94 -4.80
N PRO A 11 7.73 -8.77 -5.78
CA PRO A 11 8.01 -10.19 -5.58
C PRO A 11 8.89 -10.51 -4.36
N GLU A 12 9.88 -9.67 -4.10
CA GLU A 12 10.87 -9.79 -3.02
C GLU A 12 10.26 -9.62 -1.62
N VAL A 13 9.16 -8.89 -1.50
CA VAL A 13 8.51 -8.60 -0.21
C VAL A 13 7.22 -9.40 0.02
N ARG A 14 6.72 -10.13 -0.99
CA ARG A 14 5.44 -10.86 -0.91
C ARG A 14 5.30 -11.78 0.29
N ALA A 15 6.35 -12.48 0.66
CA ALA A 15 6.32 -13.37 1.83
C ALA A 15 6.02 -12.60 3.12
N ALA A 16 6.59 -11.39 3.26
CA ALA A 16 6.30 -10.51 4.38
C ALA A 16 4.89 -9.92 4.30
N THR A 17 4.45 -9.50 3.10
CA THR A 17 3.08 -9.00 2.86
C THR A 17 2.03 -10.06 3.21
N ASP A 18 2.23 -11.31 2.78
CA ASP A 18 1.35 -12.44 3.06
C ASP A 18 1.32 -12.74 4.56
N ALA A 19 2.49 -12.81 5.22
CA ALA A 19 2.57 -13.03 6.66
C ALA A 19 1.85 -11.94 7.47
N TRP A 20 1.99 -10.68 7.07
CA TRP A 20 1.30 -9.55 7.69
C TRP A 20 -0.23 -9.67 7.54
N TRP A 21 -0.71 -9.95 6.32
CA TRP A 21 -2.13 -10.20 6.08
C TRP A 21 -2.66 -11.40 6.89
N GLN A 22 -1.92 -12.50 6.96
CA GLN A 22 -2.31 -13.66 7.75
C GLN A 22 -2.45 -13.34 9.25
N GLY A 23 -1.63 -12.41 9.76
CA GLY A 23 -1.79 -11.86 11.10
C GLY A 23 -3.14 -11.14 11.27
N ILE A 24 -3.48 -10.24 10.33
CA ILE A 24 -4.74 -9.48 10.34
C ILE A 24 -5.94 -10.43 10.18
N ALA A 25 -5.92 -11.29 9.17
CA ALA A 25 -6.99 -12.23 8.84
C ALA A 25 -7.37 -13.11 10.05
N ARG A 26 -6.36 -13.58 10.79
CA ARG A 26 -6.56 -14.36 12.02
C ARG A 26 -7.31 -13.59 13.10
N HIS A 27 -6.97 -12.31 13.32
CA HIS A 27 -7.65 -11.47 14.31
C HIS A 27 -9.04 -11.04 13.85
N LEU A 28 -9.26 -10.96 12.55
CA LEU A 28 -10.58 -10.74 11.95
C LEU A 28 -11.44 -12.01 11.91
N GLY A 29 -10.87 -13.19 12.17
CA GLY A 29 -11.57 -14.47 12.07
C GLY A 29 -11.97 -14.86 10.64
N VAL A 30 -11.20 -14.42 9.64
CA VAL A 30 -11.47 -14.70 8.22
C VAL A 30 -10.41 -15.64 7.64
N ASP A 31 -10.85 -16.55 6.78
CA ASP A 31 -9.96 -17.40 5.98
C ASP A 31 -9.97 -16.93 4.52
N THR A 32 -9.17 -15.91 4.25
CA THR A 32 -9.01 -15.34 2.90
C THR A 32 -7.55 -15.05 2.62
N GLN A 33 -7.13 -15.25 1.38
CA GLN A 33 -5.78 -14.96 0.91
C GLN A 33 -5.75 -13.61 0.17
N LEU A 34 -4.56 -13.02 0.04
CA LEU A 34 -4.40 -11.79 -0.74
C LEU A 34 -4.66 -12.03 -2.22
N THR A 35 -5.58 -11.25 -2.78
CA THR A 35 -5.83 -11.18 -4.21
C THR A 35 -4.80 -10.25 -4.87
N ARG A 36 -4.12 -10.74 -5.90
CA ARG A 36 -3.14 -9.99 -6.70
C ARG A 36 -3.60 -9.92 -8.15
N GLN A 37 -4.53 -9.02 -8.45
CA GLN A 37 -4.88 -8.69 -9.84
C GLN A 37 -4.26 -7.35 -10.26
N PRO A 38 -3.91 -7.17 -11.56
CA PRO A 38 -3.28 -5.94 -12.04
C PRO A 38 -4.16 -4.68 -11.85
N ASP A 39 -5.47 -4.82 -12.03
CA ASP A 39 -6.42 -3.71 -11.86
C ASP A 39 -6.89 -3.62 -10.40
N TYR A 40 -6.10 -2.93 -9.57
CA TYR A 40 -6.48 -2.65 -8.20
C TYR A 40 -7.60 -1.61 -8.06
N PHE A 41 -7.83 -0.75 -9.07
CA PHE A 41 -8.96 0.19 -9.06
C PHE A 41 -10.30 -0.53 -9.11
N ALA A 42 -10.41 -1.60 -9.91
CA ALA A 42 -11.59 -2.46 -9.92
C ALA A 42 -11.82 -3.15 -8.57
N GLN A 43 -10.75 -3.61 -7.92
CA GLN A 43 -10.86 -4.28 -6.61
C GLN A 43 -11.41 -3.35 -5.53
N TRP A 44 -10.98 -2.09 -5.49
CA TRP A 44 -11.47 -1.12 -4.50
C TRP A 44 -12.94 -0.75 -4.66
N ARG A 45 -13.56 -1.08 -5.81
CA ARG A 45 -14.99 -0.87 -6.05
C ARG A 45 -15.85 -2.08 -5.69
N ARG A 46 -15.23 -3.21 -5.34
CA ARG A 46 -15.99 -4.43 -5.07
C ARG A 46 -16.81 -4.28 -3.79
N PRO A 47 -18.11 -4.63 -3.83
CA PRO A 47 -18.96 -4.54 -2.65
C PRO A 47 -18.57 -5.54 -1.56
N ASP A 48 -17.79 -6.57 -1.91
CA ASP A 48 -17.25 -7.56 -0.98
C ASP A 48 -15.78 -7.30 -0.59
N LEU A 49 -15.29 -6.07 -0.76
CA LEU A 49 -13.97 -5.68 -0.28
C LEU A 49 -13.94 -5.66 1.25
N LEU A 50 -13.09 -6.51 1.83
CA LEU A 50 -12.88 -6.59 3.28
C LEU A 50 -11.77 -5.65 3.75
N PHE A 51 -10.61 -5.73 3.09
CA PHE A 51 -9.43 -4.96 3.47
C PHE A 51 -8.57 -4.67 2.25
N SER A 52 -8.04 -3.45 2.14
CA SER A 52 -7.08 -3.15 1.10
C SER A 52 -6.12 -2.03 1.45
N GLN A 53 -5.06 -1.90 0.65
CA GLN A 53 -4.14 -0.78 0.69
C GLN A 53 -4.30 0.08 -0.56
N THR A 54 -4.39 1.40 -0.36
CA THR A 54 -4.42 2.39 -1.42
C THR A 54 -3.52 3.57 -1.06
N CYS A 55 -3.10 4.33 -2.07
CA CYS A 55 -2.37 5.58 -1.88
C CYS A 55 -3.35 6.67 -1.45
N GLY A 56 -2.84 7.72 -0.81
CA GLY A 56 -3.66 8.86 -0.41
C GLY A 56 -4.38 9.53 -1.58
N TYR A 57 -3.80 9.54 -2.78
CA TYR A 57 -4.41 10.19 -3.94
C TYR A 57 -5.72 9.50 -4.41
N PRO A 58 -5.75 8.19 -4.75
CA PRO A 58 -7.01 7.52 -5.06
C PRO A 58 -8.05 7.59 -3.94
N PHE A 59 -7.61 7.45 -2.68
CA PHE A 59 -8.49 7.52 -1.50
C PHE A 59 -9.22 8.86 -1.40
N THR A 60 -8.50 9.98 -1.54
CA THR A 60 -9.05 11.34 -1.41
C THR A 60 -9.82 11.83 -2.63
N HIS A 61 -9.68 11.18 -3.79
CA HIS A 61 -10.29 11.61 -5.06
C HIS A 61 -11.32 10.60 -5.58
N ALA A 62 -10.87 9.57 -6.31
CA ALA A 62 -11.77 8.62 -6.98
C ALA A 62 -12.65 7.82 -6.00
N PHE A 63 -12.16 7.65 -4.77
CA PHE A 63 -12.80 6.89 -3.69
C PHE A 63 -13.20 7.74 -2.49
N ALA A 64 -13.28 9.07 -2.65
CA ALA A 64 -13.75 9.97 -1.61
C ALA A 64 -15.13 9.52 -1.08
N GLY A 65 -15.20 9.22 0.21
CA GLY A 65 -16.42 8.74 0.88
C GLY A 65 -16.87 7.31 0.51
N LYS A 66 -16.08 6.57 -0.28
CA LYS A 66 -16.40 5.18 -0.69
C LYS A 66 -15.62 4.13 0.08
N LEU A 67 -14.49 4.51 0.66
CA LEU A 67 -13.64 3.65 1.48
C LEU A 67 -13.51 4.26 2.88
N THR A 68 -13.33 3.39 3.86
CA THR A 68 -13.06 3.79 5.25
C THR A 68 -11.58 3.65 5.53
N LEU A 69 -10.93 4.72 5.99
CA LEU A 69 -9.55 4.66 6.45
C LEU A 69 -9.50 3.87 7.77
N VAL A 70 -8.77 2.76 7.78
CA VAL A 70 -8.58 1.93 8.99
C VAL A 70 -7.28 2.27 9.70
N ALA A 71 -6.19 2.45 8.94
CA ALA A 71 -4.87 2.76 9.46
C ALA A 71 -3.97 3.34 8.36
N THR A 72 -2.85 3.91 8.76
CA THR A 72 -1.76 4.32 7.87
C THR A 72 -0.50 3.51 8.22
N PRO A 73 0.23 2.95 7.24
CA PRO A 73 1.50 2.28 7.50
C PRO A 73 2.51 3.24 8.15
N HIS A 74 3.22 2.75 9.15
CA HIS A 74 4.37 3.43 9.75
C HIS A 74 5.62 2.62 9.44
N TYR A 75 6.50 3.18 8.62
CA TYR A 75 7.75 2.52 8.23
C TYR A 75 8.87 2.96 9.16
N ALA A 76 9.57 1.98 9.74
CA ALA A 76 10.75 2.20 10.57
C ALA A 76 12.02 2.36 9.69
N VAL A 77 11.97 3.29 8.73
CA VAL A 77 13.08 3.64 7.84
C VAL A 77 13.47 5.08 8.11
N ASP A 78 14.77 5.36 8.08
CA ASP A 78 15.30 6.71 8.30
C ASP A 78 14.57 7.75 7.43
N GLY A 79 14.15 8.84 8.06
CA GLY A 79 13.38 9.90 7.42
C GLY A 79 11.86 9.72 7.46
N CYS A 80 11.34 8.56 7.87
CA CYS A 80 9.91 8.36 8.12
C CYS A 80 9.56 8.72 9.57
N ASP A 81 8.41 9.35 9.77
CA ASP A 81 7.86 9.70 11.08
C ASP A 81 6.33 9.51 11.11
N GLY A 82 5.89 8.50 11.87
CA GLY A 82 4.47 8.14 11.94
C GLY A 82 3.89 7.83 10.55
N PRO A 83 2.83 8.51 10.11
CA PRO A 83 2.25 8.32 8.78
C PRO A 83 3.04 9.01 7.65
N ASN A 84 4.03 9.85 7.99
CA ASN A 84 4.79 10.62 7.02
C ASN A 84 5.99 9.80 6.55
N TYR A 85 6.15 9.71 5.23
CA TYR A 85 7.34 9.17 4.58
C TYR A 85 8.10 10.29 3.86
N GLN A 86 9.36 10.03 3.51
CA GLN A 86 10.18 10.94 2.71
C GLN A 86 10.47 10.36 1.33
N SER A 87 10.38 11.21 0.31
CA SER A 87 10.85 10.90 -1.03
C SER A 87 12.36 11.10 -1.09
N ILE A 88 13.06 10.13 -1.66
CA ILE A 88 14.50 10.26 -1.90
C ILE A 88 14.72 10.46 -3.40
N VAL A 89 15.45 11.50 -3.75
CA VAL A 89 15.87 11.78 -5.13
C VAL A 89 17.34 11.46 -5.25
N PHE A 90 17.68 10.56 -6.18
CA PHE A 90 19.07 10.14 -6.42
C PHE A 90 19.53 10.62 -7.79
N ALA A 91 20.79 11.00 -7.88
CA ALA A 91 21.47 11.31 -9.13
C ALA A 91 22.79 10.55 -9.23
N ARG A 92 23.31 10.42 -10.46
CA ARG A 92 24.66 9.88 -10.64
C ARG A 92 25.66 10.85 -10.03
N ALA A 93 26.67 10.35 -9.32
CA ALA A 93 27.72 11.20 -8.75
C ALA A 93 28.38 12.13 -9.78
N ARG A 94 28.49 11.69 -11.04
CA ARG A 94 29.05 12.46 -12.16
C ARG A 94 28.06 13.41 -12.87
N ALA A 95 26.82 13.49 -12.39
CA ALA A 95 25.76 14.33 -12.94
C ALA A 95 24.84 14.74 -11.78
N PRO A 96 25.31 15.63 -10.88
CA PRO A 96 24.59 16.04 -9.68
C PRO A 96 23.27 16.75 -10.03
N LEU A 97 22.33 16.78 -9.08
CA LEU A 97 20.98 17.33 -9.27
C LEU A 97 20.97 18.82 -9.63
N GLU A 98 21.98 19.57 -9.17
CA GLU A 98 22.17 20.99 -9.48
C GLU A 98 22.41 21.26 -10.98
N ASP A 99 22.88 20.26 -11.73
CA ASP A 99 23.01 20.31 -13.19
C ASP A 99 21.69 19.97 -13.92
N PHE A 100 20.67 19.49 -13.20
CA PHE A 100 19.35 19.10 -13.71
C PHE A 100 18.43 20.33 -13.75
N ARG A 101 18.76 21.30 -14.61
CA ARG A 101 17.94 22.49 -14.88
C ARG A 101 17.06 22.32 -16.11
#